data_AF-A0A7C5DJZ7-F1
#
_entry.id   AF-A0A7C5DJZ7-F1
#
_cell.length_a   1.000
_cell.length_b   1.000
_cell.length_c   1.000
_cell.angle_alpha   90.00
_cell.angle_beta   90.00
_cell.angle_gamma   90.00
#
_symmetry.space_group_name_H-M   'P 1'
#
loop_
_entity.id
_entity.type
_entity.pdbx_description
1 polymer ?
#
loop_
_entity_poly.entity_id
_entity_poly.type
_entity_poly.pdbx_seq_one_letter_code
_entity_poly.pdbx_strand_id
1 'polypeptide(L)' 'MTHSDYPGEGVPKTVVCPMCGEQFTCGMSTSCWCATRVVPDSVRRYLAECYETCVCSTCLDRLIVEAKGE' A
#
# COMPACT_ATOMS: atom_id res chain seq x y z
N MET A 1 21.45 -31.57 5.46
CA MET A 1 20.51 -31.22 4.37
C MET A 1 19.20 -30.73 4.97
N THR A 2 19.11 -29.47 5.37
CA THR A 2 17.79 -28.83 5.59
C THR A 2 17.94 -27.36 5.20
N HIS A 3 17.62 -27.07 3.94
CA HIS A 3 17.22 -25.74 3.52
C HIS A 3 15.81 -25.48 4.05
N SER A 4 15.49 -24.19 4.25
CA SER A 4 14.14 -23.62 4.26
C SER A 4 13.47 -23.46 5.62
N ASP A 5 13.84 -22.39 6.32
CA ASP A 5 12.86 -21.47 6.89
C ASP A 5 13.51 -20.08 6.96
N TYR A 6 13.53 -19.35 5.84
CA TYR A 6 13.73 -17.91 5.86
C TYR A 6 12.34 -17.29 5.76
N PRO A 7 11.67 -16.96 6.87
CA PRO A 7 10.50 -16.07 6.84
C PRO A 7 11.01 -14.65 6.59
N GLY A 8 11.55 -14.42 5.40
CA GLY A 8 11.97 -13.13 4.86
C GLY A 8 10.90 -12.49 3.98
N GLU A 9 9.63 -12.85 4.16
CA GLU A 9 8.49 -12.26 3.45
C GLU A 9 7.63 -11.47 4.45
N GLY A 10 7.32 -10.23 4.06
CA GLY A 10 6.89 -9.14 4.92
C GLY A 10 5.77 -9.51 5.88
N VAL A 11 6.11 -9.49 7.17
CA VAL A 11 5.12 -9.62 8.24
C VAL A 11 4.11 -8.48 8.08
N PRO A 12 2.80 -8.78 7.96
CA PRO A 12 1.79 -7.75 7.90
C PRO A 12 1.86 -6.91 9.16
N LYS A 13 2.08 -5.60 9.00
CA LYS A 13 2.15 -4.66 10.11
C LYS A 13 0.94 -3.75 10.12
N THR A 14 0.41 -3.49 11.31
CA THR A 14 -0.61 -2.45 11.49
C THR A 14 0.06 -1.09 11.43
N VAL A 15 -0.40 -0.25 10.52
CA VAL A 15 0.08 1.13 10.32
C VAL A 15 -1.11 2.08 10.32
N VAL A 16 -0.85 3.33 10.68
CA VAL A 16 -1.86 4.39 10.64
C VAL A 16 -1.77 5.10 9.30
N CYS A 17 -2.91 5.25 8.63
CA CYS A 17 -2.98 5.95 7.35
C CYS A 17 -2.68 7.44 7.56
N PRO A 18 -1.67 8.03 6.90
CA PRO A 18 -1.35 9.45 7.05
C PRO A 18 -2.40 10.37 6.41
N MET A 19 -3.28 9.85 5.54
CA MET A 19 -4.37 10.63 4.93
C MET A 19 -5.60 10.78 5.83
N CYS A 20 -6.03 9.71 6.49
CA CYS A 20 -7.28 9.70 7.27
C CYS A 20 -7.10 9.43 8.76
N GLY A 21 -5.92 9.00 9.21
CA GLY A 21 -5.66 8.62 10.60
C GLY A 21 -6.18 7.23 10.99
N GLU A 22 -6.72 6.46 10.06
CA GLU A 22 -7.27 5.13 10.35
C GLU A 22 -6.18 4.05 10.38
N GLN A 23 -6.30 3.13 11.33
CA GLN A 23 -5.41 1.97 11.43
C GLN A 23 -5.77 0.92 10.39
N PHE A 24 -4.78 0.47 9.63
CA PHE A 24 -4.94 -0.57 8.62
C PHE A 24 -3.75 -1.52 8.61
N THR A 25 -3.97 -2.73 8.08
CA THR A 25 -2.92 -3.74 7.98
C THR A 25 -2.21 -3.62 6.63
N CYS A 26 -0.92 -3.31 6.65
CA CYS A 26 -0.06 -3.33 5.48
C CYS A 26 0.71 -4.65 5.42
N GLY A 27 0.47 -5.45 4.38
CA GLY A 27 1.20 -6.71 4.14
C GLY A 27 2.67 -6.52 3.78
N MET A 28 3.09 -5.29 3.47
CA MET A 28 4.46 -4.89 3.09
C MET A 28 5.16 -5.86 2.12
N SER A 29 4.36 -6.48 1.27
CA SER A 29 4.71 -7.57 0.37
C SER A 29 3.97 -7.34 -0.94
N THR A 30 4.42 -7.99 -2.01
CA THR A 30 3.72 -8.02 -3.31
C THR A 30 2.34 -8.68 -3.22
N SER A 31 2.05 -9.40 -2.14
CA SER A 31 0.74 -9.95 -1.78
C SER A 31 -0.20 -8.94 -1.10
N CYS A 32 0.26 -7.73 -0.77
CA CYS A 32 -0.58 -6.70 -0.18
C CYS A 32 -1.67 -6.27 -1.15
N TRP A 33 -2.87 -5.96 -0.64
CA TRP A 33 -4.01 -5.54 -1.45
C TRP A 33 -3.69 -4.38 -2.41
N CYS A 34 -2.83 -3.44 -2.02
CA CYS A 34 -2.45 -2.32 -2.89
C CYS A 34 -1.61 -2.78 -4.10
N ALA A 35 -0.85 -3.87 -3.98
CA ALA A 35 -0.04 -4.42 -5.07
C ALA A 35 -0.88 -5.16 -6.12
N THR A 36 -2.06 -5.67 -5.75
CA THR A 36 -3.00 -6.28 -6.71
C THR A 36 -3.86 -5.25 -7.45
N ARG A 37 -3.82 -3.98 -7.02
CA ARG A 37 -4.58 -2.87 -7.61
C ARG A 37 -3.77 -2.15 -8.69
N VAL A 38 -4.45 -1.77 -9.75
CA VAL A 38 -3.88 -0.90 -10.79
C VAL A 38 -3.94 0.55 -10.28
N VAL A 39 -2.85 0.98 -9.65
CA VAL A 39 -2.65 2.37 -9.22
C VAL A 39 -2.02 3.16 -10.39
N PRO A 40 -2.64 4.26 -10.87
CA PRO A 40 -2.06 5.11 -11.91
C PRO A 40 -0.71 5.67 -11.49
N ASP A 41 0.18 5.92 -12.45
CA ASP A 41 1.51 6.48 -12.16
C ASP A 41 1.43 7.87 -11.53
N SER A 42 0.46 8.71 -11.92
CA SER A 42 0.21 10.01 -11.29
C SER A 42 -0.05 9.88 -9.79
N VAL A 43 -0.87 8.90 -9.40
CA VAL A 43 -1.18 8.61 -7.99
C VAL A 43 0.02 8.02 -7.26
N ARG A 44 0.77 7.11 -7.90
CA ARG A 44 2.00 6.55 -7.30
C ARG A 44 3.04 7.63 -7.05
N ARG A 45 3.26 8.53 -8.00
CA ARG A 45 4.20 9.65 -7.86
C ARG A 45 3.75 10.58 -6.76
N TYR A 46 2.48 10.99 -6.76
CA TYR A 46 1.90 11.80 -5.70
C TYR A 46 2.09 11.15 -4.32
N LEU A 47 1.82 9.85 -4.20
CA LEU A 47 2.04 9.12 -2.96
C LEU A 47 3.52 9.11 -2.57
N ALA A 48 4.44 8.80 -3.49
CA ALA A 48 5.88 8.78 -3.20
C ALA A 48 6.47 10.16 -2.86
N GLU A 49 5.88 11.24 -3.35
CA GLU A 49 6.30 12.62 -3.09
C GLU A 49 5.70 13.18 -1.80
N CYS A 50 4.45 12.84 -1.48
CA CYS A 50 3.75 13.36 -0.29
C CYS A 50 3.81 12.43 0.93
N TYR A 51 4.02 11.13 0.74
CA TYR A 51 3.92 10.12 1.79
C TYR A 51 5.01 9.05 1.67
N GLU A 52 5.82 8.90 2.72
CA GLU A 52 6.83 7.82 2.80
C GLU A 52 6.23 6.48 3.26
N THR A 53 4.94 6.47 3.64
CA THR A 53 4.25 5.31 4.21
C THR A 53 3.04 4.90 3.38
N CYS A 54 2.59 3.66 3.57
CA CYS A 54 1.40 3.16 2.89
C CYS A 54 0.14 3.89 3.37
N VAL A 55 -0.85 3.99 2.47
CA VAL A 55 -2.20 4.49 2.77
C VAL A 55 -3.20 3.33 2.81
N CYS A 56 -4.30 3.51 3.53
CA CYS A 56 -5.36 2.50 3.59
C CYS A 56 -6.06 2.34 2.24
N SER A 57 -6.77 1.22 2.08
CA SER A 57 -7.46 0.89 0.82
C SER A 57 -8.46 1.95 0.39
N THR A 58 -9.24 2.50 1.33
CA THR A 58 -10.22 3.56 1.07
C THR A 58 -9.58 4.82 0.51
N CYS A 59 -8.48 5.27 1.12
CA CYS A 59 -7.73 6.44 0.68
C CYS A 59 -7.10 6.23 -0.70
N LEU A 60 -6.51 5.06 -0.93
CA LEU A 60 -5.94 4.72 -2.22
C LEU A 60 -7.00 4.66 -3.32
N ASP A 61 -8.14 4.01 -3.04
CA ASP A 61 -9.23 3.85 -4.01
C ASP A 61 -9.81 5.22 -4.41
N ARG A 62 -9.98 6.14 -3.45
CA ARG A 62 -10.35 7.53 -3.73
C ARG A 62 -9.38 8.22 -4.69
N LEU A 63 -8.07 8.15 -4.41
CA LEU A 63 -7.05 8.73 -5.30
C LEU A 63 -7.07 8.12 -6.69
N ILE A 64 -7.29 6.80 -6.80
CA ILE A 64 -7.41 6.10 -8.09
C ILE A 64 -8.63 6.58 -8.85
N VAL A 65 -9.77 6.76 -8.17
CA VAL A 65 -11.01 7.26 -8.78
C VAL A 65 -10.84 8.70 -9.24
N GLU A 66 -10.25 9.56 -8.41
CA GLU A 66 -9.96 10.96 -8.76
C GLU A 66 -9.02 11.05 -9.97
N ALA A 67 -8.00 10.21 -10.05
CA ALA A 67 -7.07 10.20 -11.18
C ALA A 67 -7.60 9.53 -12.46
N LYS A 68 -8.72 8.80 -12.39
CA LYS A 68 -9.38 8.20 -13.57
C LYS A 68 -10.51 9.06 -14.13
N GLY A 69 -10.96 10.07 -13.39
CA GLY A 69 -12.03 10.98 -13.76
C GLY A 69 -11.51 12.30 -14.31
N GLU A 70 -10.88 12.26 -15.49
CA GLU A 70 -10.71 13.39 -16.41
C GLU A 70 -11.31 13.04 -17.78
#